data_AF-L1JJ32-F1
#
_entry.id   AF-L1JJ32-F1
#
_cell.length_a   1.000
_cell.length_b   1.000
_cell.length_c   1.000
_cell.angle_alpha   90.00
_cell.angle_beta   90.00
_cell.angle_gamma   90.00
#
_symmetry.space_group_name_H-M   'P 1'
#
loop_
_entity.id
_entity.type
_entity.pdbx_description
1 polymer ?
#
loop_
_entity_poly.entity_id
_entity_poly.type
_entity_poly.pdbx_seq_one_letter_code
_entity_poly.pdbx_strand_id
1 'polypeptide(L)' 'MVKCHVTKGLVLHVDAPVKQYIMDLDNKYDNAIVVFDMQADENKIFVNPTFTDKGGREQDTVE' A
#
# COMPACT_ATOMS: atom_id res chain seq x y z
N MET A 1 -27.03 -11.76 -5.11
CA MET A 1 -26.25 -11.01 -6.12
C MET A 1 -24.89 -10.69 -5.52
N VAL A 2 -23.81 -11.27 -6.04
CA VAL A 2 -22.45 -10.91 -5.64
C VAL A 2 -22.08 -9.62 -6.38
N LYS A 3 -21.80 -8.54 -5.63
CA LYS A 3 -21.26 -7.31 -6.23
C LYS A 3 -19.77 -7.51 -6.45
N CYS A 4 -19.34 -7.57 -7.71
CA CYS A 4 -17.92 -7.59 -8.07
C CYS A 4 -17.45 -6.13 -8.20
N HIS A 5 -16.44 -5.75 -7.44
CA HIS A 5 -15.80 -4.44 -7.54
C HIS A 5 -14.41 -4.65 -8.13
N VAL A 6 -14.14 -3.98 -9.26
CA VAL A 6 -12.86 -4.06 -9.97
C VAL A 6 -12.17 -2.72 -9.85
N THR A 7 -11.01 -2.71 -9.20
CA THR A 7 -10.21 -1.50 -8.96
C THR A 7 -8.82 -1.69 -9.52
N LYS A 8 -8.32 -0.70 -10.28
CA LYS A 8 -6.92 -0.67 -10.72
C LYS A 8 -6.07 -0.14 -9.56
N GLY A 9 -4.96 -0.82 -9.28
CA GLY A 9 -4.04 -0.39 -8.24
C GLY A 9 -2.68 -1.06 -8.35
N LEU A 10 -1.83 -0.84 -7.36
CA LEU A 10 -0.45 -1.32 -7.34
C LEU A 10 -0.29 -2.39 -6.28
N VAL A 11 0.35 -3.51 -6.62
CA VAL A 11 0.77 -4.51 -5.64
C VAL A 11 2.20 -4.18 -5.22
N LEU A 12 2.40 -3.91 -3.94
CA LEU A 12 3.74 -3.75 -3.36
C LEU A 12 4.17 -5.06 -2.71
N HIS A 13 5.43 -5.43 -2.94
CA HIS A 13 6.11 -6.51 -2.24
C HIS A 13 7.10 -5.87 -1.27
N VAL A 14 6.81 -5.98 0.03
CA VAL A 14 7.56 -5.35 1.11
C VAL A 14 7.67 -6.31 2.29
N ASP A 15 8.74 -6.21 3.06
CA ASP A 15 8.89 -7.02 4.27
C ASP A 15 7.80 -6.71 5.30
N ALA A 16 7.44 -7.70 6.12
CA ALA A 16 6.39 -7.59 7.13
C ALA A 16 6.49 -6.32 8.04
N PRO A 17 7.67 -5.87 8.52
CA PRO A 17 7.77 -4.64 9.31
C PRO A 17 7.40 -3.38 8.52
N VAL A 18 7.77 -3.33 7.23
CA VAL A 18 7.47 -2.22 6.33
C VAL A 18 5.99 -2.22 5.99
N LYS A 19 5.41 -3.41 5.77
CA LYS A 19 3.96 -3.56 5.62
C LYS A 19 3.22 -2.99 6.83
N GLN A 20 3.61 -3.37 8.05
CA GLN A 20 2.98 -2.86 9.26
C GLN A 20 3.07 -1.34 9.34
N TYR A 21 4.24 -0.76 9.05
CA TYR A 21 4.42 0.68 9.01
C TYR A 21 3.48 1.37 8.00
N ILE A 22 3.30 0.79 6.81
CA ILE A 22 2.38 1.32 5.80
C ILE A 22 0.92 1.22 6.28
N MET A 23 0.53 0.14 6.97
CA MET A 23 -0.81 0.01 7.55
C MET A 23 -1.05 0.99 8.70
N ASP A 24 -0.04 1.28 9.51
CA ASP A 24 -0.14 2.30 10.56
C ASP A 24 -0.29 3.71 9.96
N LEU A 25 0.43 3.99 8.86
CA LEU A 25 0.24 5.22 8.08
C LEU A 25 -1.16 5.28 7.45
N ASP A 26 -1.65 4.19 6.88
CA ASP A 26 -2.98 4.12 6.27
C ASP A 26 -4.08 4.51 7.26
N ASN A 27 -4.03 3.96 8.49
CA ASN A 27 -4.93 4.34 9.57
C ASN A 27 -4.83 5.83 9.94
N LYS A 28 -3.63 6.42 9.89
CA LYS A 28 -3.42 7.86 10.16
C LYS A 28 -3.98 8.75 9.05
N TYR A 29 -4.05 8.26 7.82
CA TYR A 29 -4.56 8.97 6.64
C TYR A 29 -5.96 8.52 6.20
N ASP A 30 -6.78 8.06 7.15
CA ASP A 30 -8.19 7.70 6.93
C ASP A 30 -8.39 6.59 5.87
N ASN A 31 -7.51 5.59 5.89
CA ASN A 31 -7.51 4.41 5.00
C ASN A 31 -7.46 4.75 3.50
N ALA A 32 -6.74 5.82 3.15
CA ALA A 32 -6.66 6.31 1.77
C ALA A 32 -5.56 5.62 0.94
N ILE A 33 -4.59 4.95 1.58
CA ILE A 33 -3.35 4.45 0.97
C ILE A 33 -3.50 2.97 0.59
N VAL A 34 -3.93 2.12 1.52
CA VAL A 34 -4.08 0.67 1.30
C VAL A 34 -5.51 0.37 0.88
N VAL A 35 -5.65 -0.18 -0.32
CA VAL A 35 -6.95 -0.56 -0.89
C VAL A 35 -7.34 -1.97 -0.43
N PHE A 36 -6.36 -2.87 -0.29
CA PHE A 36 -6.59 -4.23 0.20
C PHE A 36 -5.34 -4.85 0.82
N ASP A 37 -5.49 -5.44 2.01
CA ASP A 37 -4.45 -6.28 2.63
C ASP A 37 -4.58 -7.73 2.13
N MET A 38 -3.54 -8.24 1.47
CA MET A 38 -3.53 -9.61 0.97
C MET A 38 -3.22 -10.58 2.12
N GLN A 39 -4.26 -11.07 2.79
CA GLN A 39 -4.13 -12.04 3.89
C GLN A 39 -3.44 -13.36 3.50
N ALA A 40 -3.41 -13.71 2.21
CA ALA A 40 -2.71 -14.91 1.72
C ALA A 40 -1.20 -14.74 1.58
N ASP A 41 -0.70 -13.50 1.63
CA ASP A 41 0.72 -13.18 1.45
C ASP A 41 1.10 -12.03 2.38
N GLU A 42 1.76 -12.37 3.48
CA GLU A 42 2.14 -11.44 4.54
C GLU A 42 3.07 -10.31 4.04
N ASN A 43 3.71 -10.48 2.89
CA ASN A 43 4.64 -9.49 2.32
C ASN A 43 4.02 -8.69 1.17
N LYS A 44 2.71 -8.84 0.91
CA LYS A 44 2.03 -8.09 -0.15
C LYS A 44 0.89 -7.25 0.38
N ILE A 45 0.77 -6.06 -0.22
CA ILE A 45 -0.36 -5.15 -0.03
C ILE A 45 -0.76 -4.56 -1.38
N PHE A 46 -2.05 -4.27 -1.52
CA PHE A 46 -2.59 -3.59 -2.68
C PHE A 46 -2.88 -2.13 -2.31
N VAL A 47 -2.19 -1.20 -2.95
CA VAL A 47 -2.23 0.23 -2.64
C VAL A 47 -2.84 1.05 -3.76
N ASN A 48 -3.35 2.21 -3.40
CA ASN A 48 -3.87 3.20 -4.32
C ASN A 48 -2.71 3.89 -5.06
N PRO A 49 -2.63 3.81 -6.40
CA PRO A 49 -1.49 4.29 -7.18
C PRO A 49 -1.31 5.81 -7.09
N THR A 50 -2.38 6.54 -6.74
CA THR A 50 -2.35 7.99 -6.56
C THR A 50 -1.44 8.43 -5.42
N PHE A 51 -1.18 7.56 -4.43
CA PHE A 51 -0.28 7.85 -3.31
C PHE A 51 1.17 7.46 -3.59
N THR A 52 1.41 6.62 -4.59
CA THR A 52 2.77 6.17 -4.95
C THR A 52 3.54 7.23 -5.74
N ASP A 53 2.83 8.11 -6.46
CA ASP A 53 3.39 9.10 -7.39
C ASP A 53 4.13 10.28 -6.70
N LYS A 54 3.85 10.54 -5.41
CA LYS A 54 4.58 11.56 -4.62
C LYS A 54 5.70 10.99 -3.73
N GLY A 55 5.80 9.68 -3.62
CA GLY A 55 6.89 8.99 -2.90
C GLY A 55 8.15 8.78 -3.76
N GLY A 56 8.08 9.12 -5.06
CA GLY A 56 9.16 8.96 -6.03
C GLY A 56 10.00 10.21 -6.27
N ARG A 57 10.12 11.13 -5.29
CA ARG A 57 11.26 12.06 -5.31
C ARG A 57 12.47 11.30 -4.82
N GLU A 58 13.42 11.13 -5.74
CA GLU A 58 14.83 10.78 -5.57
C GLU A 58 15.19 10.26 -4.17
N GLN A 59 15.55 8.97 -4.11
CA GLN A 59 16.35 8.42 -3.02
C GLN A 59 17.73 9.11 -3.03
N ASP A 60 17.78 10.37 -2.58
CA ASP A 60 19.00 10.93 -2.05
C ASP A 60 19.33 10.12 -0.81
N THR A 61 20.45 9.42 -0.91
CA THR A 61 21.04 8.60 0.14
C THR A 61 21.24 9.46 1.38
N VAL A 62 20.51 9.20 2.45
CA VAL A 62 20.82 9.79 3.76
C VAL A 62 21.76 8.82 4.46
N GLU A 63 23.04 9.19 4.55
CA GLU A 63 24.05 8.54 5.41
C GLU A 63 23.62 8.54 6.89
#